data_AF-L1JVX8-F1
#
_entry.id   AF-L1JVX8-F1
#
_cell.length_a   1.000
_cell.length_b   1.000
_cell.length_c   1.000
_cell.angle_alpha   90.00
_cell.angle_beta   90.00
_cell.angle_gamma   90.00
#
_symmetry.space_group_name_H-M   'P 1'
#
loop_
_entity.id
_entity.type
_entity.pdbx_description
1 polymer ?
#
loop_
_entity_poly.entity_id
_entity_poly.type
_entity_poly.pdbx_seq_one_letter_code
_entity_poly.pdbx_strand_id
1 'polypeptide(L)'
;PVHFISYSPLVFACLRHGLNISEVEYRASFEENVFRVLKPATSKSGRCFFMTRDEKFILKSLVRAEADFMLDMLCHYFEHVTKHPQTLLPRYCGLYVV
;
A
#
# COMPACT_ATOMS: atom_id res chain seq x y z
N PRO A 1 -5.41 14.46 18.81
CA PRO A 1 -5.96 14.21 17.46
C PRO A 1 -5.06 13.21 16.73
N VAL A 2 -5.64 12.18 16.10
CA VAL A 2 -4.87 11.25 15.27
C VAL A 2 -4.51 11.96 13.96
N HIS A 3 -3.23 12.01 13.62
CA HIS A 3 -2.74 12.72 12.43
C HIS A 3 -2.53 11.73 11.29
N PHE A 4 -3.47 11.72 10.34
CA PHE A 4 -3.36 10.89 9.15
C PHE A 4 -2.58 11.61 8.04
N ILE A 5 -1.46 11.05 7.61
CA ILE A 5 -0.61 11.61 6.55
C ILE A 5 -0.52 10.60 5.39
N SER A 6 -0.74 11.10 4.17
CA SER A 6 -0.58 10.36 2.92
C SER A 6 0.71 10.80 2.24
N TYR A 7 1.65 9.87 2.02
CA TYR A 7 2.88 10.18 1.32
C TYR A 7 2.70 10.07 -0.20
N SER A 8 3.28 11.00 -0.95
CA SER A 8 3.29 11.02 -2.43
C SER A 8 1.93 10.67 -3.08
N PRO A 9 0.82 11.32 -2.67
CA PRO A 9 -0.54 10.89 -3.02
C PRO A 9 -0.78 10.81 -4.53
N LEU A 10 -0.20 11.74 -5.31
CA LEU A 10 -0.32 11.77 -6.77
C LEU A 10 0.40 10.59 -7.44
N VAL A 11 1.59 10.22 -6.95
CA VAL A 11 2.34 9.07 -7.49
C VAL A 11 1.54 7.78 -7.29
N PHE A 12 1.00 7.57 -6.09
CA PHE A 12 0.15 6.40 -5.85
C PHE A 12 -1.18 6.46 -6.61
N ALA A 13 -1.73 7.64 -6.89
CA ALA A 13 -2.89 7.77 -7.77
C ALA A 13 -2.58 7.30 -9.20
N CYS A 14 -1.43 7.70 -9.76
CA CYS A 14 -0.97 7.23 -11.06
C CYS A 14 -0.71 5.71 -11.07
N LEU A 15 -0.09 5.17 -10.02
CA LEU A 15 0.14 3.73 -9.87
C LEU A 15 -1.18 2.95 -9.84
N ARG A 16 -2.18 3.39 -9.07
CA ARG A 16 -3.51 2.78 -9.04
C ARG A 16 -4.19 2.85 -10.41
N HIS A 17 -4.11 3.99 -11.09
CA HIS A 17 -4.67 4.15 -12.43
C HIS A 17 -4.06 3.16 -13.43
N GLY A 18 -2.73 2.96 -13.40
CA GLY A 18 -2.05 1.97 -14.23
C GLY A 18 -2.44 0.50 -13.93
N LEU A 19 -3.11 0.25 -12.81
CA LEU A 19 -3.68 -1.05 -12.43
C LEU A 19 -5.19 -1.14 -12.69
N ASN A 20 -5.77 -0.14 -13.37
CA ASN A 20 -7.21 0.03 -13.57
C ASN A 20 -8.01 0.10 -12.25
N ILE A 21 -7.41 0.63 -11.20
CA ILE A 21 -8.05 0.84 -9.89
C ILE A 21 -8.46 2.32 -9.79
N SER A 22 -9.76 2.59 -9.74
CA SER A 22 -10.27 3.95 -9.55
C SER A 22 -10.10 4.42 -8.10
N GLU A 23 -10.08 5.74 -7.86
CA GLU A 23 -10.03 6.26 -6.49
C GLU A 23 -11.28 5.86 -5.68
N VAL A 24 -12.45 5.83 -6.31
CA VAL A 24 -13.71 5.43 -5.68
C VAL A 24 -13.65 3.97 -5.25
N GLU A 25 -13.23 3.07 -6.15
CA GLU A 25 -13.06 1.65 -5.84
C GLU A 25 -12.02 1.45 -4.73
N TYR A 26 -10.87 2.13 -4.84
CA TYR A 26 -9.83 2.05 -3.84
C TYR A 26 -10.37 2.44 -2.46
N ARG A 27 -11.06 3.58 -2.33
CA ARG A 27 -11.61 4.04 -1.06
C ARG A 27 -12.68 3.11 -0.50
N ALA A 28 -13.57 2.61 -1.35
CA ALA A 28 -14.63 1.69 -0.96
C ALA A 28 -14.09 0.44 -0.24
N SER A 29 -12.93 -0.09 -0.65
CA SER A 29 -12.30 -1.25 0.00
C SER A 29 -11.87 -0.99 1.46
N PHE A 30 -11.73 0.27 1.90
CA PHE A 30 -11.31 0.64 3.27
C PHE A 30 -12.42 1.29 4.11
N GLU A 31 -13.57 1.67 3.52
CA GLU A 31 -14.62 2.44 4.22
C GLU A 31 -15.21 1.72 5.44
N GLU A 32 -15.39 0.40 5.36
CA GLU A 32 -16.00 -0.35 6.46
C GLU A 32 -15.07 -0.54 7.67
N ASN A 33 -13.78 -0.17 7.55
CA ASN A 33 -12.74 -0.41 8.58
C ASN A 33 -12.68 -1.87 9.09
N VAL A 34 -13.21 -2.82 8.33
CA VAL A 34 -13.19 -4.25 8.67
C VAL A 34 -12.07 -4.91 7.90
N PHE A 35 -11.01 -5.27 8.63
CA PHE A 35 -9.85 -5.94 8.07
C PHE A 35 -9.67 -7.33 8.68
N ARG A 36 -9.42 -8.34 7.84
CA ARG A 36 -9.04 -9.68 8.29
C ARG A 36 -7.54 -9.71 8.59
N VAL A 37 -7.14 -10.17 9.77
CA VAL A 37 -5.73 -10.38 10.11
C VAL A 37 -5.20 -11.59 9.33
N LEU A 38 -4.21 -11.37 8.47
CA LEU A 38 -3.50 -12.43 7.74
C LEU A 38 -2.30 -12.96 8.52
N LYS A 39 -1.58 -12.07 9.20
CA LYS A 39 -0.38 -12.42 9.98
C LYS A 39 -0.26 -11.47 11.17
N PRO A 40 -0.25 -11.99 12.42
CA PRO A 40 -0.13 -11.15 13.60
C PRO A 40 1.32 -10.64 13.79
N ALA A 41 1.47 -9.51 14.49
CA ALA A 41 2.77 -8.94 14.84
C ALA A 41 3.63 -9.86 15.71
N THR A 42 3.06 -10.89 16.35
CA THR A 42 3.81 -11.93 17.08
C THR A 42 4.62 -12.85 16.18
N SER A 43 4.50 -12.71 14.86
CA SER A 43 5.31 -13.45 13.90
C SER A 43 6.77 -13.00 13.88
N LYS A 44 7.66 -13.84 13.34
CA LYS A 44 9.13 -13.65 13.31
C LYS A 44 9.59 -12.25 12.82
N SER A 45 8.81 -11.57 11.98
CA SER A 45 9.13 -10.24 11.46
C SER A 45 8.60 -9.08 12.30
N GLY A 46 7.77 -9.31 13.33
CA GLY A 46 7.20 -8.23 14.14
C GLY A 46 6.17 -7.37 13.39
N ARG A 47 5.70 -7.81 12.22
CA ARG A 47 4.84 -7.02 11.30
C ARG A 47 3.45 -7.63 11.20
N CYS A 48 2.44 -6.77 11.17
CA CYS A 48 1.06 -7.17 10.92
C CYS A 48 0.76 -7.10 9.44
N PHE A 49 0.00 -8.09 8.97
CA PHE A 49 -0.63 -8.07 7.66
C PHE A 49 -2.13 -8.18 7.85
N PHE A 50 -2.85 -7.31 7.17
CA PHE A 50 -4.31 -7.28 7.15
C PHE A 50 -4.78 -7.35 5.70
N MET A 51 -6.02 -7.80 5.49
CA MET A 51 -6.69 -7.85 4.20
C MET A 51 -7.99 -7.07 4.28
N THR A 52 -8.31 -6.29 3.24
CA THR A 52 -9.63 -5.69 3.08
C THR A 52 -10.71 -6.77 2.98
N ARG A 53 -11.96 -6.44 3.33
CA ARG A 53 -13.06 -7.41 3.30
C ARG A 53 -13.29 -8.01 1.91
N ASP A 54 -13.14 -7.19 0.87
CA ASP A 54 -13.26 -7.57 -0.53
C ASP A 54 -12.04 -8.31 -1.09
N GLU A 55 -11.04 -8.59 -0.24
CA GLU A 55 -9.80 -9.30 -0.56
C GLU A 55 -8.93 -8.66 -1.66
N LYS A 56 -9.17 -7.39 -2.00
CA LYS A 56 -8.43 -6.67 -3.04
C LYS A 56 -7.09 -6.10 -2.57
N PHE A 57 -6.98 -5.71 -1.30
CA PHE A 57 -5.79 -5.03 -0.79
C PHE A 57 -5.26 -5.64 0.50
N ILE A 58 -3.94 -5.79 0.55
CA ILE A 58 -3.21 -6.14 1.76
C ILE A 58 -2.64 -4.87 2.39
N LEU A 59 -2.91 -4.67 3.68
CA LEU A 59 -2.25 -3.65 4.49
C LEU A 59 -1.10 -4.32 5.25
N LYS A 60 0.11 -3.80 5.07
CA LYS A 60 1.30 -4.22 5.82
C LYS A 60 1.73 -3.10 6.75
N SER A 61 1.91 -3.38 8.04
CA SER A 61 2.58 -2.42 8.92
C SER A 61 4.07 -2.37 8.61
N LEU A 62 4.62 -1.16 8.59
CA LEU A 62 6.04 -0.89 8.31
C LEU A 62 6.65 -0.16 9.51
N VAL A 63 7.95 -0.38 9.77
CA VAL A 63 8.73 0.57 10.57
C VAL A 63 9.15 1.76 9.73
N ARG A 64 9.49 2.87 10.40
CA ARG A 64 9.95 4.11 9.75
C ARG A 64 11.05 3.87 8.71
N ALA A 65 12.08 3.10 9.04
CA ALA A 65 13.16 2.78 8.09
C ALA A 65 12.69 2.04 6.82
N GLU A 66 11.67 1.16 6.92
CA GLU A 66 11.10 0.50 5.73
C GLU A 66 10.30 1.50 4.89
N ALA A 67 9.57 2.42 5.52
CA ALA A 67 8.82 3.46 4.83
C ALA A 67 9.74 4.48 4.15
N ASP A 68 10.80 4.93 4.83
CA ASP A 68 11.80 5.84 4.28
C ASP A 68 12.48 5.20 3.05
N PHE A 69 12.91 3.94 3.16
CA PHE A 69 13.47 3.19 2.03
C PHE A 69 12.50 3.08 0.84
N MET A 70 11.21 2.83 1.10
CA MET A 70 10.19 2.77 0.06
C MET A 70 10.02 4.12 -0.66
N LEU A 71 10.12 5.24 0.07
CA LEU A 71 10.09 6.59 -0.50
C LEU A 71 11.33 6.87 -1.33
N ASP A 72 12.51 6.51 -0.84
CA ASP A 72 13.79 6.69 -1.55
C ASP A 72 13.80 5.93 -2.90
N MET A 73 13.22 4.72 -2.94
CA MET A 73 13.13 3.93 -4.16
C MET A 73 11.90 4.21 -5.03
N LEU A 74 11.00 5.13 -4.62
CA LEU A 74 9.67 5.27 -5.24
C LEU A 74 9.74 5.66 -6.72
N CYS A 75 10.68 6.53 -7.10
CA CYS A 75 10.86 6.95 -8.49
C CYS A 75 11.29 5.77 -9.38
N HIS A 76 12.30 5.02 -8.96
CA HIS A 76 12.80 3.84 -9.66
C HIS A 76 11.73 2.75 -9.74
N TYR A 77 10.99 2.54 -8.65
CA TYR A 77 9.87 1.61 -8.63
C TYR A 77 8.79 2.01 -9.65
N PHE A 78 8.38 3.29 -9.65
CA PHE A 78 7.37 3.79 -10.59
C PHE A 78 7.80 3.54 -12.05
N GLU A 79 9.02 3.93 -12.41
CA GLU A 79 9.54 3.69 -13.76
C GLU A 79 9.56 2.20 -14.12
N HIS A 80 10.00 1.35 -13.19
CA HIS A 80 10.10 -0.10 -13.43
C HIS A 80 8.73 -0.72 -13.68
N VAL A 81 7.73 -0.44 -12.83
CA VAL A 81 6.41 -1.06 -12.97
C VAL A 81 5.63 -0.55 -14.17
N THR A 82 5.89 0.69 -14.61
CA THR A 82 5.34 1.24 -15.85
C THR A 82 5.99 0.59 -17.08
N LYS A 83 7.31 0.37 -17.08
CA LYS A 83 8.03 -0.27 -18.19
C LYS A 83 7.80 -1.79 -18.27
N HIS A 84 7.57 -2.43 -17.12
CA HIS A 84 7.47 -3.88 -16.99
C HIS A 84 6.12 -4.29 -16.36
N PRO A 85 5.01 -4.30 -17.14
CA PRO A 85 3.69 -4.59 -16.60
C PRO A 85 3.55 -6.02 -16.04
N GLN A 86 4.40 -6.96 -16.43
CA GLN A 86 4.43 -8.34 -15.92
C GLN A 86 5.42 -8.57 -14.76
N THR A 87 5.98 -7.49 -14.20
CA THR A 87 6.89 -7.60 -13.05
C THR A 87 6.25 -8.33 -11.87
N LEU A 88 7.08 -9.12 -11.16
CA LEU A 88 6.71 -9.83 -9.93
C LEU A 88 6.80 -8.95 -8.68
N LEU A 89 7.22 -7.69 -8.83
CA LEU A 89 7.26 -6.76 -7.71
C LEU A 89 5.85 -6.52 -7.14
N PRO A 90 5.74 -6.31 -5.81
CA PRO A 90 4.48 -5.93 -5.20
C PRO A 90 3.90 -4.67 -5.84
N ARG A 91 2.56 -4.61 -5.97
CA ARG A 91 1.86 -3.43 -6.48
C ARG A 91 1.51 -2.49 -5.32
N TYR A 92 2.39 -1.50 -5.09
CA TYR A 92 2.15 -0.50 -4.05
C TYR A 92 1.05 0.48 -4.48
N CYS A 93 -0.05 0.50 -3.71
CA CYS A 93 -1.22 1.33 -3.97
C CYS A 93 -1.32 2.56 -3.06
N GLY A 94 -0.46 2.68 -2.04
CA GLY A 94 -0.44 3.81 -1.10
C GLY A 94 0.58 3.63 0.01
N LEU A 95 0.92 4.72 0.69
CA LEU A 95 1.72 4.74 1.91
C LEU A 95 1.18 5.81 2.86
N TYR A 96 0.85 5.40 4.08
CA TYR A 96 0.19 6.25 5.07
C TYR A 96 0.84 6.11 6.44
N VAL A 97 0.79 7.16 7.24
CA VAL A 97 1.09 7.12 8.68
C VAL A 97 -0.10 7.67 9.45
N VAL A 98 -0.35 7.07 10.62
CA VAL A 98 -1.45 7.34 11.55
C VAL A 98 -0.87 7.67 12.91
#